data_AF-A0A3P6S2T9-F1
#
_entry.id   AF-A0A3P6S2T9-F1
#
_cell.length_a   1.000
_cell.length_b   1.000
_cell.length_c   1.000
_cell.angle_alpha   90.00
_cell.angle_beta   90.00
_cell.angle_gamma   90.00
#
_symmetry.space_group_name_H-M   'P 1'
#
loop_
_entity.id
_entity.type
_entity.pdbx_description
1 polymer ?
#
loop_
_entity_poly.entity_id
_entity_poly.type
_entity_poly.pdbx_seq_one_letter_code
_entity_poly.pdbx_strand_id
1 'polypeptide(L)'
;MLSTLESEYQQLRDLSAGRMLDLDTLIAFIRGAQQEIVWINEREDIEVSRNWSDISQLDLPMLQNYYKQLLHEIELREPRFNDVHNKGAALLNQGHPAIHVIEFYLNAMQRKWDWLLALSKCLEQHLRDALNLHSVYF
;
A
#
# COMPACT_ATOMS: atom_id res chain seq x y z
N MET A 1 3.80 -23.84 48.42
CA MET A 1 3.62 -24.87 47.38
C MET A 1 2.37 -24.57 46.54
N LEU A 2 1.17 -24.45 47.14
CA LEU A 2 -0.04 -24.04 46.41
C LEU A 2 0.04 -22.59 45.87
N SER A 3 0.46 -21.63 46.71
CA SER A 3 0.62 -20.22 46.30
C SER A 3 1.61 -20.02 45.16
N THR A 4 2.67 -20.82 45.13
CA THR A 4 3.64 -20.83 44.02
C THR A 4 2.97 -21.32 42.74
N LEU A 5 2.24 -22.44 42.79
CA LEU A 5 1.54 -22.98 41.64
C LEU A 5 0.47 -22.02 41.10
N GLU A 6 -0.29 -21.36 41.97
CA GLU A 6 -1.26 -20.34 41.60
C GLU A 6 -0.61 -19.14 40.89
N SER A 7 0.54 -18.68 41.41
CA SER A 7 1.32 -17.60 40.79
C SER A 7 1.83 -17.99 39.40
N GLU A 8 2.44 -19.18 39.26
CA GLU A 8 2.96 -19.67 37.98
C GLU A 8 1.84 -19.84 36.94
N TYR A 9 0.68 -20.37 37.36
CA TYR A 9 -0.47 -20.53 36.48
C TYR A 9 -1.03 -19.18 36.01
N GLN A 10 -1.11 -18.19 36.91
CA GLN A 10 -1.58 -16.85 36.55
C GLN A 10 -0.63 -16.18 35.54
N GLN A 11 0.69 -16.28 35.76
CA GLN A 11 1.68 -15.77 34.81
C GLN A 11 1.55 -16.43 33.44
N LEU A 12 1.40 -17.75 33.38
CA LEU A 12 1.21 -18.47 32.12
C LEU A 12 -0.06 -18.01 31.39
N ARG A 13 -1.15 -17.79 32.14
CA ARG A 13 -2.41 -17.31 31.58
C ARG A 13 -2.25 -15.91 30.97
N ASP A 14 -1.59 -15.00 31.67
CA ASP A 14 -1.38 -13.62 31.22
C ASP A 14 -0.47 -13.59 29.98
N LEU A 15 0.61 -14.39 29.97
CA LEU A 15 1.49 -14.55 28.80
C LEU A 15 0.74 -15.11 27.59
N SER A 16 -0.11 -16.12 27.81
CA SER A 16 -0.92 -16.70 26.73
C SER A 16 -1.91 -15.68 26.14
N ALA A 17 -2.57 -14.89 27.00
CA ALA A 17 -3.50 -13.86 26.56
C ALA A 17 -2.79 -12.74 25.78
N GLY A 18 -1.62 -12.29 26.27
CA GLY A 18 -0.79 -11.31 25.56
C GLY A 18 -0.36 -11.80 24.18
N ARG A 19 0.13 -13.05 24.09
CA ARG A 19 0.52 -13.65 22.81
C ARG A 19 -0.64 -13.75 21.81
N MET A 20 -1.85 -14.07 22.27
CA MET A 20 -3.03 -14.10 21.40
C MET A 20 -3.34 -12.72 20.83
N LEU A 21 -3.28 -11.68 21.67
CA LEU A 21 -3.49 -10.29 21.24
C LEU A 21 -2.44 -9.84 20.22
N ASP A 22 -1.16 -10.15 20.45
CA ASP A 22 -0.08 -9.86 19.50
C ASP A 22 -0.34 -10.53 18.15
N LEU A 23 -0.73 -11.81 18.14
CA LEU A 23 -1.04 -12.52 16.90
C LEU A 23 -2.23 -11.90 16.15
N ASP A 24 -3.31 -11.57 16.87
CA ASP A 24 -4.51 -10.98 16.25
C ASP A 24 -4.21 -9.61 15.62
N THR A 25 -3.48 -8.76 16.34
CA THR A 25 -3.09 -7.43 15.85
C THR A 25 -2.13 -7.51 14.67
N LEU A 26 -1.14 -8.42 14.71
CA LEU A 26 -0.22 -8.65 13.60
C LEU A 26 -0.94 -9.14 12.34
N ILE A 27 -1.84 -10.12 12.48
CA ILE A 27 -2.59 -10.67 11.35
C ILE A 27 -3.48 -9.60 10.71
N ALA A 28 -4.15 -8.79 11.54
CA ALA A 28 -4.99 -7.70 11.05
C ALA A 28 -4.17 -6.67 10.25
N PHE A 29 -3.00 -6.27 10.78
CA PHE A 29 -2.10 -5.35 10.09
C PHE A 29 -1.57 -5.93 8.77
N ILE A 30 -1.05 -7.16 8.76
CA ILE A 30 -0.49 -7.78 7.55
C ILE A 30 -1.56 -7.91 6.46
N ARG A 31 -2.79 -8.32 6.82
CA ARG A 31 -3.90 -8.41 5.85
C ARG A 31 -4.22 -7.05 5.24
N GLY A 32 -4.29 -6.00 6.06
CA GLY A 32 -4.48 -4.63 5.57
C GLY A 32 -3.36 -4.21 4.62
N ALA A 33 -2.10 -4.44 5.01
CA ALA A 33 -0.93 -4.08 4.21
C ALA A 33 -0.93 -4.80 2.85
N GLN A 34 -1.22 -6.11 2.84
CA GLN A 34 -1.31 -6.89 1.61
C GLN A 34 -2.42 -6.40 0.68
N GLN A 35 -3.58 -6.03 1.22
CA GLN A 35 -4.68 -5.49 0.41
C GLN A 35 -4.29 -4.19 -0.28
N GLU A 36 -3.61 -3.28 0.42
CA GLU A 36 -3.10 -2.04 -0.19
C GLU A 36 -2.04 -2.32 -1.24
N ILE A 37 -1.09 -3.23 -0.97
CA ILE A 37 -0.03 -3.59 -1.93
C ILE A 37 -0.62 -4.22 -3.20
N VAL A 38 -1.59 -5.12 -3.08
CA VAL A 38 -2.27 -5.73 -4.24
C VAL A 38 -2.96 -4.67 -5.07
N TRP A 39 -3.72 -3.78 -4.42
CA TRP A 39 -4.41 -2.69 -5.11
C TRP A 39 -3.44 -1.80 -5.90
N ILE A 40 -2.27 -1.48 -5.32
CA ILE A 40 -1.21 -0.70 -6.01
C ILE A 40 -0.63 -1.48 -7.20
N ASN A 41 -0.29 -2.75 -7.01
CA ASN A 41 0.29 -3.60 -8.06
C ASN A 41 -0.61 -3.67 -9.29
N GLU A 42 -1.93 -3.78 -9.11
CA GLU A 42 -2.88 -3.78 -10.23
C GLU A 42 -2.81 -2.52 -11.09
N ARG A 43 -2.55 -1.34 -10.50
CA ARG A 43 -2.37 -0.09 -11.26
C ARG A 43 -0.98 0.01 -11.87
N GLU A 44 0.03 -0.41 -11.12
CA GLU A 44 1.41 -0.47 -11.60
C GLU A 44 1.54 -1.31 -12.87
N ASP A 45 0.93 -2.50 -12.90
CA ASP A 45 0.99 -3.41 -14.04
C ASP A 45 0.41 -2.77 -15.33
N ILE A 46 -0.67 -1.99 -15.19
CA ILE A 46 -1.27 -1.26 -16.31
C ILE A 46 -0.30 -0.20 -16.85
N GLU A 47 0.32 0.58 -15.97
CA GLU A 47 1.19 1.68 -16.38
C GLU A 47 2.53 1.20 -16.93
N VAL A 48 3.14 0.19 -16.32
CA VAL A 48 4.42 -0.37 -16.76
C VAL A 48 4.28 -1.11 -18.09
N SER A 49 3.12 -1.71 -18.37
CA SER A 49 2.87 -2.43 -19.63
C SER A 49 2.44 -1.51 -20.79
N ARG A 50 2.17 -0.23 -20.53
CA ARG A 50 1.68 0.71 -21.54
C ARG A 50 2.76 1.06 -22.56
N ASN A 51 2.48 0.78 -23.84
CA ASN A 51 3.39 1.15 -24.92
C ASN A 51 3.18 2.60 -25.39
N TRP A 52 4.20 3.45 -25.21
CA TRP A 52 4.19 4.84 -25.66
C TRP A 52 4.88 5.07 -27.01
N SER A 53 5.43 4.03 -27.65
CA SER A 53 6.25 4.17 -28.86
C SER A 53 5.46 4.56 -30.11
N ASP A 54 4.20 4.16 -30.18
CA ASP A 54 3.33 4.45 -31.33
C ASP A 54 2.11 5.27 -30.91
N ILE A 55 2.30 6.59 -30.87
CA ILE A 55 1.29 7.56 -30.45
C ILE A 55 0.04 7.49 -31.34
N SER A 56 0.19 7.09 -32.61
CA SER A 56 -0.94 7.03 -33.55
C SER A 56 -1.95 5.92 -33.21
N GLN A 57 -1.52 4.92 -32.44
CA GLN A 57 -2.38 3.84 -31.95
C GLN A 57 -3.01 4.13 -30.59
N LEU A 58 -2.63 5.23 -29.94
CA LEU A 58 -3.16 5.61 -28.63
C LEU A 58 -4.48 6.37 -28.76
N ASP A 59 -5.50 5.91 -28.04
CA ASP A 59 -6.72 6.68 -27.83
C ASP A 59 -6.46 7.74 -26.74
N LEU A 60 -5.99 8.92 -27.16
CA LEU A 60 -5.62 10.02 -26.26
C LEU A 60 -6.82 10.53 -25.42
N PRO A 61 -8.04 10.72 -25.97
CA PRO A 61 -9.22 11.04 -25.16
C PRO A 61 -9.51 10.01 -24.07
N MET A 62 -9.44 8.71 -24.40
CA MET A 62 -9.64 7.64 -23.41
C MET A 62 -8.55 7.69 -22.33
N LEU A 63 -7.29 7.88 -22.70
CA LEU A 63 -6.17 7.96 -21.75
C LEU A 63 -6.26 9.18 -20.82
N GLN A 64 -6.72 10.33 -21.31
CA GLN A 64 -6.96 11.50 -20.47
C GLN A 64 -8.04 11.22 -19.41
N ASN A 65 -9.11 10.52 -19.79
CA ASN A 65 -10.16 10.12 -18.85
C ASN A 65 -9.64 9.11 -17.83
N TYR A 66 -8.86 8.11 -18.29
CA TYR A 66 -8.18 7.16 -17.42
C TYR A 66 -7.28 7.85 -16.40
N TYR A 67 -6.46 8.83 -16.82
CA TYR A 67 -5.59 9.58 -15.91
C TYR A 67 -6.38 10.29 -14.80
N LYS A 68 -7.48 10.97 -15.16
CA LYS A 68 -8.37 11.61 -14.16
C LYS A 68 -8.96 10.60 -13.20
N GLN A 69 -9.39 9.43 -13.71
CA GLN A 69 -9.90 8.36 -12.88
C GLN A 69 -8.83 7.80 -11.94
N LEU A 70 -7.61 7.56 -12.43
CA LEU A 70 -6.50 7.07 -11.62
C LEU A 70 -6.18 8.03 -10.47
N LEU A 71 -6.10 9.34 -10.74
CA LEU A 71 -5.87 10.34 -9.70
C LEU A 71 -6.98 10.35 -8.65
N HIS A 72 -8.24 10.27 -9.08
CA HIS A 72 -9.37 10.22 -8.17
C HIS A 72 -9.36 8.94 -7.31
N GLU A 73 -9.02 7.79 -7.91
CA GLU A 73 -8.86 6.54 -7.19
C GLU A 73 -7.73 6.62 -6.15
N ILE A 74 -6.59 7.24 -6.49
CA ILE A 74 -5.47 7.47 -5.57
C ILE A 74 -5.91 8.35 -4.38
N GLU A 75 -6.59 9.46 -4.66
CA GLU A 75 -7.11 10.39 -3.63
C GLU A 75 -8.06 9.67 -2.67
N LEU A 76 -8.98 8.85 -3.19
CA LEU A 76 -9.90 8.07 -2.35
C LEU A 76 -9.20 6.95 -1.57
N ARG A 77 -8.07 6.43 -2.08
CA ARG A 77 -7.32 5.34 -1.45
C ARG A 77 -6.40 5.83 -0.34
N GLU A 78 -5.83 7.02 -0.49
CA GLU A 78 -4.83 7.58 0.43
C GLU A 78 -5.24 7.50 1.92
N PRO A 79 -6.48 7.84 2.34
CA PRO A 79 -6.88 7.71 3.74
C PRO A 79 -6.81 6.28 4.27
N ARG A 80 -7.16 5.28 3.44
CA ARG A 80 -7.13 3.87 3.82
C ARG A 80 -5.69 3.36 3.92
N PHE A 81 -4.85 3.74 2.97
CA PHE A 81 -3.41 3.46 3.03
C PHE A 81 -2.79 4.02 4.32
N ASN A 82 -3.08 5.29 4.62
CA ASN A 82 -2.58 5.97 5.81
C ASN A 82 -3.08 5.32 7.11
N ASP A 83 -4.34 4.89 7.18
CA ASP A 83 -4.87 4.17 8.34
C ASP A 83 -4.11 2.87 8.61
N VAL A 84 -3.88 2.05 7.58
CA VAL A 84 -3.10 0.80 7.71
C VAL A 84 -1.65 1.08 8.10
N HIS A 85 -1.01 2.07 7.46
CA HIS A 85 0.36 2.47 7.76
C HIS A 85 0.49 2.98 9.22
N ASN A 86 -0.44 3.82 9.67
CA ASN A 86 -0.46 4.33 11.05
C ASN A 86 -0.69 3.22 12.07
N LYS A 87 -1.53 2.21 11.77
CA LYS A 87 -1.70 1.03 12.62
C LYS A 87 -0.39 0.26 12.77
N GLY A 88 0.35 0.04 11.68
CA GLY A 88 1.66 -0.60 11.75
C GLY A 88 2.66 0.20 12.57
N ALA A 89 2.73 1.53 12.37
CA ALA A 89 3.58 2.40 13.18
C ALA A 89 3.21 2.39 14.67
N ALA A 90 1.91 2.32 15.00
CA ALA A 90 1.44 2.20 16.37
C ALA A 90 1.88 0.87 17.02
N LEU A 91 1.84 -0.26 16.29
CA LEU A 91 2.33 -1.54 16.78
C LEU A 91 3.84 -1.50 17.11
N LEU A 92 4.64 -0.80 16.29
CA LEU A 92 6.06 -0.59 16.58
C LEU A 92 6.25 0.24 17.85
N ASN A 93 5.51 1.34 17.99
CA ASN A 93 5.59 2.21 19.16
C ASN A 93 5.15 1.50 20.46
N GLN A 94 4.27 0.50 20.35
CA GLN A 94 3.82 -0.34 21.47
C GLN A 94 4.80 -1.46 21.81
N GLY A 95 5.90 -1.62 21.07
CA GLY A 95 6.90 -2.66 21.32
C GLY A 95 6.44 -4.06 20.92
N HIS A 96 5.57 -4.17 19.91
CA HIS A 96 5.05 -5.45 19.45
C HIS A 96 6.20 -6.42 19.06
N PRO A 97 6.19 -7.70 19.49
CA PRO A 97 7.34 -8.61 19.36
C PRO A 97 7.77 -8.91 17.91
N ALA A 98 6.87 -8.74 16.94
CA ALA A 98 7.14 -8.97 15.51
C ALA A 98 7.68 -7.73 14.75
N ILE A 99 8.56 -6.95 15.37
CA ILE A 99 9.09 -5.66 14.87
C ILE A 99 9.53 -5.75 13.40
N HIS A 100 10.41 -6.70 13.07
CA HIS A 100 10.98 -6.82 11.72
C HIS A 100 9.95 -7.09 10.63
N VAL A 101 8.89 -7.83 10.95
CA VAL A 101 7.81 -8.13 9.99
C VAL A 101 6.99 -6.86 9.74
N ILE A 102 6.69 -6.11 10.81
CA ILE A 102 5.93 -4.86 10.71
C ILE A 102 6.73 -3.83 9.90
N GLU A 103 8.01 -3.63 10.22
CA GLU A 103 8.91 -2.74 9.48
C GLU A 103 9.03 -3.12 8.01
N PHE A 104 9.13 -4.42 7.69
CA PHE A 104 9.17 -4.88 6.31
C PHE A 104 7.94 -4.43 5.53
N TYR A 105 6.73 -4.65 6.08
CA TYR A 105 5.49 -4.27 5.41
C TYR A 105 5.32 -2.76 5.31
N LEU A 106 5.63 -1.99 6.35
CA LEU A 106 5.59 -0.53 6.30
C LEU A 106 6.48 0.03 5.18
N ASN A 107 7.73 -0.45 5.11
CA ASN A 107 8.66 -0.04 4.06
C ASN A 107 8.19 -0.47 2.66
N ALA A 108 7.64 -1.69 2.53
CA ALA A 108 7.11 -2.17 1.26
C ALA A 108 5.91 -1.33 0.78
N MET A 109 4.98 -1.04 1.69
CA MET A 109 3.83 -0.17 1.44
C MET A 109 4.25 1.22 0.98
N GLN A 110 5.15 1.87 1.74
CA GLN A 110 5.62 3.22 1.40
C GLN A 110 6.29 3.25 0.02
N ARG A 111 7.22 2.32 -0.26
CA ARG A 111 7.87 2.23 -1.57
C ARG A 111 6.88 2.03 -2.71
N LYS A 112 5.87 1.17 -2.52
CA LYS A 112 4.84 0.92 -3.54
C LYS A 112 3.97 2.16 -3.77
N TRP A 113 3.62 2.87 -2.70
CA TRP A 113 2.85 4.11 -2.79
C TRP A 113 3.63 5.21 -3.54
N ASP A 114 4.88 5.45 -3.14
CA ASP A 114 5.76 6.43 -3.80
C ASP A 114 5.96 6.10 -5.28
N TRP A 115 6.08 4.81 -5.60
CA TRP A 115 6.19 4.34 -6.98
C TRP A 115 4.92 4.63 -7.80
N LEU A 116 3.74 4.37 -7.26
CA LEU A 116 2.47 4.69 -7.91
C LEU A 116 2.33 6.20 -8.19
N LEU A 117 2.75 7.04 -7.25
CA LEU A 117 2.76 8.49 -7.43
C LEU A 117 3.78 8.94 -8.49
N ALA A 118 4.89 8.23 -8.65
CA ALA A 118 5.85 8.50 -9.72
C ALA A 118 5.28 8.08 -11.09
N LEU A 119 4.61 6.94 -11.17
CA LEU A 119 3.94 6.48 -12.39
C LEU A 119 2.83 7.43 -12.84
N SER A 120 2.01 7.96 -11.92
CA SER A 120 0.95 8.92 -12.28
C SER A 120 1.53 10.23 -12.85
N LYS A 121 2.65 10.71 -12.32
CA LYS A 121 3.39 11.85 -12.90
C LYS A 121 3.99 11.53 -14.27
N CYS A 122 4.51 10.33 -14.45
CA CYS A 122 5.03 9.86 -15.74
C CYS A 122 3.92 9.83 -16.79
N LEU A 123 2.75 9.30 -16.44
CA LEU A 123 1.55 9.29 -17.27
C LEU A 123 1.11 10.70 -17.67
N GLU A 124 1.09 11.65 -16.71
CA GLU A 124 0.76 13.05 -17.01
C GLU A 124 1.70 13.65 -18.06
N GLN A 125 3.00 13.45 -17.88
CA GLN A 125 4.01 14.00 -18.78
C GLN A 125 3.89 13.38 -20.18
N HIS A 126 3.76 12.06 -20.26
CA HIS A 126 3.60 11.37 -21.54
C HIS A 126 2.31 11.78 -22.27
N LEU A 127 1.19 11.93 -21.55
CA LEU A 127 -0.05 12.44 -22.13
C LEU A 127 0.14 13.84 -22.70
N ARG A 128 0.78 14.74 -21.95
CA ARG A 128 1.06 16.11 -22.38
C ARG A 128 1.89 16.12 -23.66
N ASP A 129 2.95 15.34 -23.71
CA ASP A 129 3.85 15.28 -24.87
C ASP A 129 3.15 14.66 -26.09
N ALA A 130 2.36 13.61 -25.89
CA ALA A 130 1.58 12.99 -26.96
C ALA A 130 0.53 13.94 -27.57
N LEU A 131 -0.17 14.72 -26.75
CA LEU A 131 -1.15 15.73 -27.22
C LEU A 131 -0.47 16.87 -27.97
N ASN A 132 0.71 17.30 -27.52
CA ASN A 132 1.50 18.31 -28.22
C ASN A 132 1.94 17.81 -29.60
N LEU A 133 2.44 16.57 -29.69
CA LEU A 133 2.81 15.97 -30.97
C LEU A 133 1.59 15.79 -31.88
N HIS A 134 0.47 15.30 -31.34
CA HIS A 134 -0.75 15.13 -32.11
C HIS A 134 -1.23 16.47 -32.69
N SER A 135 -1.20 17.56 -31.92
CA SER A 135 -1.65 18.88 -32.42
C SER A 135 -0.69 19.53 -33.43
N VAL A 136 0.58 19.11 -33.48
CA VAL A 136 1.58 19.63 -34.42
C VAL A 136 1.59 18.85 -35.73
N TYR A 137 1.33 17.54 -35.70
CA TYR A 137 1.49 16.64 -36.85
C TYR A 137 0.17 16.14 -37.46
N PHE A 138 -0.99 16.43 -36.85
CA PHE A 138 -2.32 16.04 -37.33
C PHE A 138 -3.33 17.17 -37.13
#